data_AF-A0AAV1BBB2-F1
#
_entry.id   AF-A0AAV1BBB2-F1
#
_cell.length_a   1.000
_cell.length_b   1.000
_cell.length_c   1.000
_cell.angle_alpha   90.00
_cell.angle_beta   90.00
_cell.angle_gamma   90.00
#
_symmetry.space_group_name_H-M   'P 1'
#
loop_
_entity.id
_entity.type
_entity.pdbx_description
1 polymer ?
#
loop_
_entity_poly.entity_id
_entity_poly.type
_entity_poly.pdbx_seq_one_letter_code
_entity_poly.pdbx_strand_id
1 'polypeptide(L)'
;MRCTCQFWQREVASLRHQLQHLNDSQRQLMGQELSGLDFTELQHLEIQMEMSLRNIRTRKGQIFSDEINELHKKGSLSSIENEELHKKINQIGQENAELEKVIGTKRGVYAISNASHSSIRISYGYDIHDEQISLQLRQPQPQ
;
A
#
# COMPACT_ATOMS: atom_id res chain seq x y z
N MET A 1 -52.10 -40.11 12.58
CA MET A 1 -51.97 -38.68 12.98
C MET A 1 -51.47 -38.45 14.42
N ARG A 2 -51.93 -39.17 15.46
CA ARG A 2 -51.40 -38.95 16.83
C ARG A 2 -49.93 -39.34 17.04
N CYS A 3 -49.44 -40.36 16.33
CA CYS A 3 -48.04 -40.84 16.46
C CYS A 3 -47.00 -39.83 15.92
N THR A 4 -47.32 -39.12 14.83
CA THR A 4 -46.40 -38.13 14.23
C THR A 4 -46.28 -36.87 15.09
N CYS A 5 -47.38 -36.41 15.70
CA CYS A 5 -47.34 -35.28 16.63
C CYS A 5 -46.47 -35.57 17.86
N GLN A 6 -46.59 -36.77 18.45
CA GLN A 6 -45.76 -37.18 19.60
C GLN A 6 -44.28 -37.29 19.25
N PHE A 7 -43.96 -37.78 18.04
CA PHE A 7 -42.59 -37.83 17.55
C PHE A 7 -41.99 -36.42 17.46
N TRP A 8 -42.65 -35.49 16.77
CA TRP A 8 -42.17 -34.11 16.63
C TRP A 8 -42.10 -33.38 17.97
N GLN A 9 -43.00 -33.68 18.91
CA GLN A 9 -42.95 -33.10 20.25
C GLN A 9 -41.71 -33.57 21.02
N ARG A 10 -41.33 -34.84 20.91
CA ARG A 10 -40.07 -35.37 21.50
C ARG A 10 -38.85 -34.75 20.82
N GLU A 11 -38.88 -34.63 19.51
CA GLU A 11 -37.78 -34.04 18.74
C GLU A 11 -37.52 -32.58 19.14
N VAL A 12 -38.58 -31.78 19.22
CA VAL A 12 -38.49 -30.38 19.68
C VAL A 12 -37.97 -30.30 21.11
N ALA A 13 -38.41 -31.20 22.00
CA ALA A 13 -37.91 -31.23 23.37
C ALA A 13 -36.41 -31.57 23.43
N SER A 14 -35.97 -32.54 22.63
CA SER A 14 -34.55 -32.92 22.52
C SER A 14 -33.69 -31.78 22.00
N LEU A 15 -34.10 -31.11 20.91
CA LEU A 15 -33.38 -29.98 20.34
C LEU A 15 -33.31 -28.79 21.32
N ARG A 16 -34.40 -28.52 22.05
CA ARG A 16 -34.40 -27.47 23.10
C ARG A 16 -33.42 -27.80 24.21
N HIS A 17 -33.34 -29.06 24.62
CA HIS A 17 -32.38 -29.49 25.63
C HIS A 17 -30.93 -29.35 25.14
N GLN A 18 -30.64 -29.75 23.91
CA GLN A 18 -29.31 -29.57 23.31
C GLN A 18 -28.92 -28.10 23.20
N LEU A 19 -29.85 -27.22 22.80
CA LEU A 19 -29.63 -25.78 22.72
C LEU A 19 -29.34 -25.19 24.11
N GLN A 20 -30.10 -25.61 25.13
CA GLN A 20 -29.89 -25.16 26.50
C GLN A 20 -28.50 -25.58 27.00
N HIS A 21 -28.14 -26.84 26.82
CA HIS A 21 -26.83 -27.36 27.20
C HIS A 21 -25.69 -26.61 26.49
N LEU A 22 -25.83 -26.31 25.19
CA LEU A 22 -24.85 -25.54 24.45
C LEU A 22 -24.72 -24.11 24.99
N ASN A 23 -25.83 -23.44 25.29
CA ASN A 23 -25.83 -22.09 25.84
C ASN A 23 -25.21 -22.05 27.25
N ASP A 24 -25.49 -23.05 28.08
CA ASP A 24 -24.92 -23.18 29.42
C ASP A 24 -23.40 -23.40 29.34
N SER A 25 -22.96 -24.29 28.44
CA SER A 25 -21.53 -24.50 28.16
C SER A 25 -20.84 -23.23 27.64
N GLN A 26 -21.49 -22.45 26.77
CA GLN A 26 -20.97 -21.17 26.32
C GLN A 26 -20.80 -20.18 27.48
N ARG A 27 -21.79 -20.07 28.37
CA ARG A 27 -21.69 -19.19 29.55
C ARG A 27 -20.54 -19.62 30.47
N GLN A 28 -20.39 -20.92 30.70
CA GLN A 28 -19.27 -21.47 31.47
C GLN A 28 -17.91 -21.16 30.82
N LEU A 29 -17.76 -21.37 29.51
CA LEU A 29 -16.55 -20.98 28.76
C LEU A 29 -16.26 -19.47 28.81
N MET A 30 -17.28 -18.66 29.07
CA MET A 30 -17.16 -17.21 29.30
C MET A 30 -16.91 -16.85 30.78
N GLY A 31 -16.74 -17.83 31.66
CA GLY A 31 -16.51 -17.66 33.10
C GLY A 31 -17.77 -17.30 33.90
N GLN A 32 -18.96 -17.57 33.35
CA GLN A 32 -20.25 -17.25 33.98
C GLN A 32 -20.89 -18.53 34.56
N GLU A 33 -21.71 -18.37 35.61
CA GLU A 33 -22.52 -19.45 36.21
C GLU A 33 -21.72 -20.72 36.59
N LEU A 34 -20.51 -20.53 37.10
CA LEU A 34 -19.59 -21.62 37.47
C LEU A 34 -19.93 -22.34 38.78
N SER A 35 -20.86 -21.82 39.57
CA SER A 35 -21.21 -22.35 40.90
C SER A 35 -21.82 -23.76 40.87
N GLY A 36 -22.27 -24.23 39.70
CA GLY A 36 -22.81 -25.58 39.52
C GLY A 36 -21.77 -26.63 39.13
N LEU A 37 -20.52 -26.24 38.91
CA LEU A 37 -19.44 -27.14 38.52
C LEU A 37 -18.65 -27.63 39.72
N ASP A 38 -18.24 -28.90 39.69
CA ASP A 38 -17.29 -29.43 40.65
C ASP A 38 -15.84 -29.01 40.33
N PHE A 39 -14.91 -29.33 41.24
CA PHE A 39 -13.50 -28.98 41.08
C PHE A 39 -12.87 -29.59 39.82
N THR A 40 -13.24 -30.82 39.47
CA THR A 40 -12.70 -31.54 38.30
C THR A 40 -13.19 -30.90 37.01
N GLU A 41 -14.48 -30.53 36.97
CA GLU A 41 -15.08 -29.84 35.83
C GLU A 41 -14.49 -28.44 35.64
N LEU A 42 -14.26 -27.71 36.74
CA LEU A 42 -13.58 -26.42 36.71
C LEU A 42 -12.14 -26.53 36.21
N GLN A 43 -11.39 -27.54 36.67
CA GLN A 43 -10.04 -27.80 36.20
C GLN A 43 -10.01 -28.15 34.71
N HIS A 44 -10.95 -28.97 34.25
CA HIS A 44 -11.06 -29.29 32.82
C HIS A 44 -11.35 -28.04 31.98
N LEU A 45 -12.28 -27.20 32.45
CA LEU A 45 -12.63 -25.93 31.79
C LEU A 45 -11.41 -25.00 31.69
N GLU A 46 -10.65 -24.86 32.77
CA GLU A 46 -9.43 -24.06 32.81
C GLU A 46 -8.41 -24.55 31.79
N ILE A 47 -8.10 -25.84 31.77
CA ILE A 47 -7.15 -26.45 30.82
C ILE A 47 -7.62 -26.23 29.37
N GLN A 48 -8.91 -26.42 29.10
CA GLN A 48 -9.48 -26.21 27.77
C GLN A 48 -9.31 -24.76 27.31
N MET A 49 -9.60 -23.80 28.20
CA MET A 49 -9.45 -22.37 27.91
C MET A 49 -7.99 -21.99 27.71
N GLU A 50 -7.09 -22.48 28.57
CA GLU A 50 -5.66 -22.22 28.47
C GLU A 50 -5.09 -22.72 27.13
N MET A 51 -5.40 -23.96 26.75
CA MET A 51 -4.98 -24.54 25.49
C MET A 51 -5.51 -23.75 24.28
N SER A 52 -6.81 -23.44 24.28
CA SER A 52 -7.44 -22.67 23.20
C SER A 52 -6.80 -21.29 23.04
N LEU A 53 -6.61 -20.60 24.15
CA LEU A 53 -6.03 -19.25 24.17
C LEU A 53 -4.55 -19.26 23.77
N ARG A 54 -3.78 -20.26 24.20
CA ARG A 54 -2.41 -20.50 23.72
C ARG A 54 -2.40 -20.70 22.21
N ASN A 55 -3.27 -21.55 21.67
CA ASN A 55 -3.35 -21.79 20.22
C ASN A 55 -3.69 -20.52 19.44
N ILE A 56 -4.65 -19.73 19.93
CA ILE A 56 -5.03 -18.45 19.32
C ILE A 56 -3.84 -17.48 19.34
N ARG A 57 -3.14 -17.34 20.47
CA ARG A 57 -1.97 -16.46 20.59
C ARG A 57 -0.85 -16.88 19.65
N THR A 58 -0.52 -18.17 19.60
CA THR A 58 0.50 -18.70 18.70
C THR A 58 0.12 -18.43 17.25
N ARG A 59 -1.13 -18.69 16.84
CA ARG A 59 -1.57 -18.45 15.47
C ARG A 59 -1.54 -16.97 15.10
N LYS A 60 -2.01 -16.08 15.98
CA LYS A 60 -1.93 -14.63 15.78
C LYS A 60 -0.47 -14.16 15.67
N GLY A 61 0.40 -14.65 16.55
CA GLY A 61 1.83 -14.35 16.51
C GLY A 61 2.47 -14.76 15.19
N GLN A 62 2.16 -15.96 14.69
CA GLN A 62 2.64 -16.43 13.40
C GLN A 62 2.18 -15.50 12.26
N ILE A 63 0.88 -15.20 12.19
CA ILE A 63 0.32 -14.33 11.15
C ILE A 63 0.99 -12.95 11.16
N PHE A 64 1.14 -12.33 12.32
CA PHE A 64 1.78 -11.02 12.42
C PHE A 64 3.27 -11.06 12.07
N SER A 65 3.98 -12.11 12.48
CA SER A 65 5.38 -12.31 12.11
C SER A 65 5.53 -12.42 10.59
N ASP A 66 4.66 -13.21 9.95
CA ASP A 66 4.64 -13.38 8.49
C ASP A 66 4.34 -12.05 7.78
N GLU A 67 3.34 -11.29 8.25
CA GLU A 67 2.97 -9.99 7.69
C GLU A 67 4.10 -8.95 7.84
N ILE A 68 4.74 -8.88 9.01
CA ILE A 68 5.90 -8.00 9.25
C ILE A 68 7.05 -8.35 8.28
N ASN A 69 7.34 -9.63 8.10
CA ASN A 69 8.41 -10.08 7.21
C ASN A 69 8.12 -9.72 5.74
N GLU A 70 6.88 -9.92 5.28
CA GLU A 70 6.47 -9.56 3.92
C GLU A 70 6.53 -8.04 3.70
N LEU A 71 6.06 -7.24 4.67
CA LEU A 71 6.15 -5.78 4.61
C LEU A 71 7.61 -5.30 4.58
N HIS A 72 8.47 -5.89 5.40
CA HIS A 72 9.89 -5.56 5.43
C HIS A 72 10.57 -5.88 4.09
N LYS A 73 10.29 -7.05 3.51
CA LYS A 73 10.78 -7.44 2.18
C LYS A 73 10.31 -6.47 1.10
N LYS A 74 9.03 -6.10 1.10
CA LYS A 74 8.47 -5.14 0.14
C LYS A 74 9.12 -3.76 0.30
N GLY A 75 9.29 -3.29 1.53
CA GLY A 75 9.96 -2.03 1.83
C GLY A 75 11.39 -2.01 1.34
N SER A 76 12.15 -3.09 1.58
CA SER A 76 13.53 -3.25 1.10
C SER A 76 13.61 -3.20 -0.42
N LEU A 77 12.79 -4.00 -1.12
CA LEU A 77 12.75 -4.00 -2.59
C LEU A 77 12.41 -2.61 -3.16
N SER A 78 11.41 -1.95 -2.59
CA SER A 78 11.01 -0.60 -3.02
C SER A 78 12.12 0.43 -2.77
N SER A 79 12.87 0.30 -1.67
CA SER A 79 14.00 1.17 -1.37
C SER A 79 15.13 0.99 -2.39
N ILE A 80 15.44 -0.25 -2.76
CA ILE A 80 16.46 -0.56 -3.77
C ILE A 80 16.06 0.04 -5.12
N GLU A 81 14.82 -0.20 -5.57
CA GLU A 81 14.31 0.33 -6.84
C GLU A 81 14.35 1.86 -6.85
N ASN A 82 13.95 2.51 -5.75
CA ASN A 82 13.98 3.97 -5.65
C ASN A 82 15.42 4.52 -5.72
N GLU A 83 16.38 3.85 -5.08
CA GLU A 83 17.80 4.23 -5.17
C GLU A 83 18.33 4.11 -6.61
N GLU A 84 17.98 3.04 -7.32
CA GLU A 84 18.34 2.86 -8.73
C GLU A 84 17.74 3.94 -9.63
N LEU A 85 16.47 4.30 -9.41
CA LEU A 85 15.80 5.37 -10.14
C LEU A 85 16.46 6.73 -9.88
N HIS A 86 16.81 7.04 -8.62
CA HIS A 86 17.55 8.26 -8.29
C HIS A 86 18.92 8.32 -9.00
N LYS A 87 19.64 7.20 -9.06
CA LYS A 87 20.92 7.12 -9.82
C LYS A 87 20.70 7.42 -11.30
N LYS A 88 19.68 6.83 -11.93
CA LYS A 88 19.34 7.08 -13.34
C LYS A 88 18.97 8.53 -13.60
N ILE A 89 18.17 9.15 -12.72
CA ILE A 89 17.80 10.57 -12.83
C ILE A 89 19.05 11.46 -12.76
N ASN A 90 19.96 11.17 -11.83
CA ASN A 90 21.20 11.93 -11.69
C ASN A 90 22.08 11.81 -12.94
N GLN A 91 22.18 10.62 -13.52
CA GLN A 91 22.92 10.39 -14.77
C GLN A 91 22.32 11.20 -15.93
N ILE A 92 21.01 11.11 -16.13
CA ILE A 92 20.31 11.87 -17.20
C ILE A 92 20.49 13.39 -16.98
N GLY A 93 20.44 13.85 -15.72
CA GLY A 93 20.68 15.25 -15.38
C GLY A 93 22.10 15.72 -15.77
N GLN A 94 23.11 14.88 -15.55
CA GLN A 94 24.49 15.16 -15.97
C GLN A 94 24.62 15.20 -17.49
N GLU A 95 24.10 14.19 -18.20
CA GLU A 95 24.11 14.14 -19.66
C GLU A 95 23.39 15.35 -20.28
N ASN A 96 22.25 15.75 -19.74
CA ASN A 96 21.51 16.93 -20.19
C ASN A 96 22.30 18.23 -19.97
N ALA A 97 22.96 18.39 -18.82
CA ALA A 97 23.80 19.56 -18.56
C ALA A 97 25.00 19.64 -19.52
N GLU A 98 25.60 18.50 -19.87
CA GLU A 98 26.66 18.42 -20.89
C GLU A 98 26.14 18.81 -22.28
N LEU A 99 24.96 18.29 -22.68
CA LEU A 99 24.32 18.64 -23.94
C LEU A 99 24.00 20.14 -24.02
N GLU A 100 23.49 20.75 -22.95
CA GLU A 100 23.23 22.19 -22.90
C GLU A 100 24.52 23.02 -23.11
N LYS A 101 25.64 22.59 -22.50
CA LYS A 101 26.95 23.23 -22.72
C LYS A 101 27.40 23.13 -24.18
N VAL A 102 27.20 21.98 -24.83
CA VAL A 102 27.53 21.76 -26.25
C VAL A 102 26.65 22.63 -27.16
N ILE A 103 25.36 22.76 -26.86
CA ILE A 103 24.45 23.63 -27.61
C ILE A 103 24.84 25.09 -27.44
N GLY A 104 25.17 25.52 -26.21
CA GLY A 104 25.63 26.88 -25.93
C GLY A 104 26.90 27.24 -26.69
N THR A 105 27.89 26.35 -26.73
CA THR A 105 29.13 26.54 -27.51
C THR A 105 28.86 26.57 -29.01
N LYS A 106 28.02 25.67 -29.54
CA LYS A 106 27.62 25.70 -30.95
C LYS A 106 26.91 27.01 -31.32
N ARG A 107 25.97 27.51 -30.51
CA ARG A 107 25.33 28.83 -30.68
C ARG A 107 26.35 29.97 -30.71
N GLY A 108 27.39 29.93 -29.87
CA GLY A 108 28.51 30.88 -29.93
C GLY A 108 29.31 30.80 -31.22
N VAL A 109 29.60 29.59 -31.73
CA VAL A 109 30.30 29.39 -33.01
C VAL A 109 29.47 29.84 -34.21
N TYR A 110 28.16 29.59 -34.20
CA TYR A 110 27.25 30.15 -35.23
C TYR A 110 27.21 31.68 -35.15
N ALA A 111 27.18 32.29 -33.97
CA ALA A 111 27.27 33.75 -33.83
C ALA A 111 28.61 34.33 -34.33
N ILE A 112 29.74 33.65 -34.10
CA ILE A 112 31.08 34.10 -34.54
C ILE A 112 31.25 33.93 -36.06
N SER A 113 30.75 32.84 -36.64
CA SER A 113 30.76 32.64 -38.10
C SER A 113 29.88 33.67 -38.81
N ASN A 114 28.71 34.01 -38.25
CA ASN A 114 27.87 35.09 -38.75
C ASN A 114 28.55 36.47 -38.64
N ALA A 115 29.27 36.73 -37.54
CA ALA A 115 30.06 37.97 -37.37
C ALA A 115 31.24 38.05 -38.35
N SER A 116 31.84 36.91 -38.69
CA SER A 116 32.91 36.80 -39.70
C SER A 116 32.42 37.02 -41.13
N HIS A 117 31.11 36.90 -41.39
CA HIS A 117 30.48 37.27 -42.64
C HIS A 117 30.10 38.77 -42.73
N SER A 118 30.43 39.61 -41.74
CA SER A 118 30.11 41.05 -41.75
C SER A 118 30.98 41.92 -42.69
N SER A 119 31.81 41.32 -43.55
CA SER A 119 32.62 42.06 -44.53
C SER A 119 32.05 42.08 -45.95
N ILE A 120 30.76 41.83 -46.17
CA ILE A 120 30.09 42.18 -47.44
C ILE A 120 28.72 42.79 -47.17
N ARG A 121 28.68 44.12 -47.02
CA ARG A 121 27.46 44.92 -47.12
C ARG A 121 27.13 45.10 -48.61
N ILE A 122 26.39 44.17 -49.20
CA ILE A 122 25.68 44.43 -50.47
C ILE A 122 24.26 44.82 -50.11
N SER A 123 23.97 46.11 -50.32
CA SER A 123 22.66 46.72 -50.18
C SER A 123 21.71 46.20 -51.26
N TYR A 124 20.68 45.46 -50.87
CA TYR A 124 19.41 45.41 -51.59
C TYR A 124 18.30 45.48 -50.53
N GLY A 125 17.55 46.58 -50.57
CA GLY A 125 16.57 46.92 -49.54
C GLY A 125 15.30 46.09 -49.66
N TYR A 126 14.94 45.41 -48.57
CA TYR A 126 13.56 45.16 -48.14
C TYR A 126 13.56 45.06 -46.61
N ASP A 127 12.70 45.87 -45.98
CA ASP A 127 12.42 45.91 -44.54
C ASP A 127 11.97 44.54 -44.02
N ILE A 128 12.63 44.01 -42.99
CA ILE A 128 12.10 42.92 -42.17
C ILE A 128 12.15 43.42 -40.73
N HIS A 129 10.98 43.83 -40.25
CA HIS A 129 10.75 44.19 -38.85
C HIS A 129 11.17 43.04 -37.93
N ASP A 130 12.06 43.33 -36.99
CA ASP A 130 12.46 42.43 -35.91
C ASP A 130 11.44 42.56 -34.76
N GLU A 131 10.28 41.90 -34.89
CA GLU A 131 9.35 41.76 -33.76
C GLU A 131 9.76 40.56 -32.91
N GLN A 132 10.36 40.86 -31.76
CA GLN A 132 10.72 39.90 -30.73
C GLN A 132 9.45 39.28 -30.12
N ILE A 133 9.05 38.11 -30.61
CA ILE A 133 7.90 37.36 -30.06
C ILE A 133 8.23 36.89 -28.64
N SER A 134 7.64 37.55 -27.65
CA SER A 134 7.74 37.18 -26.24
C SER A 134 6.65 36.16 -25.87
N LEU A 135 6.99 34.87 -25.87
CA LEU A 135 6.10 33.80 -25.41
C LEU A 135 6.13 33.73 -23.87
N GLN A 136 5.09 34.21 -23.20
CA GLN A 136 4.91 34.01 -21.75
C GLN A 136 4.12 32.72 -21.46
N LEU A 137 4.70 31.86 -20.61
CA LEU A 137 4.04 30.67 -20.06
C LEU A 137 2.97 31.08 -19.06
N ARG A 138 1.71 30.82 -19.40
CA ARG A 138 0.55 31.05 -18.51
C ARG A 138 0.53 29.95 -17.44
N GLN A 139 0.72 30.32 -16.17
CA GLN A 139 0.61 29.38 -15.06
C GLN A 139 -0.87 28.99 -14.77
N PRO A 140 -1.13 27.79 -14.22
CA PRO A 140 -2.49 27.32 -13.96
C PRO A 140 -3.10 28.06 -12.77
N GLN A 141 -4.34 28.54 -12.90
CA GLN A 141 -5.08 29.07 -11.76
C GLN A 141 -5.69 27.92 -10.93
N PRO A 142 -5.59 27.98 -9.59
CA PRO A 142 -6.24 27.01 -8.72
C PRO A 142 -7.75 27.27 -8.66
N GLN A 143 -8.54 26.19 -8.71
CA GLN A 143 -9.96 26.18 -8.30
C GLN A 143 -10.06 25.77 -6.83
#